data_AF-A0A2D4FEK8-F1
#
_entry.id   AF-A0A2D4FEK8-F1
#
_cell.length_a   1.000
_cell.length_b   1.000
_cell.length_c   1.000
_cell.angle_alpha   90.00
_cell.angle_beta   90.00
_cell.angle_gamma   90.00
#
_symmetry.space_group_name_H-M   'P 1'
#
loop_
_entity.id
_entity.type
_entity.pdbx_description
1 polymer ?
#
loop_
_entity_poly.entity_id
_entity_poly.type
_entity_poly.pdbx_seq_one_letter_code
_entity_poly.pdbx_strand_id
1 'polypeptide(L)'
;IDAAYFETSKYLLDVLNKKYNLLEHMQAMRRYLLLGQGDFIRHLMDLLKPELARPATTLYQHNLTGILETAVRATNAQFDNPEILKRLDVRLLEVSPGDTGWDVFSLDYHVDGPIATMFTRECMSHYLRVFNFLWRAKRMEYILTDIWKAHMCNAKLLKNMSELSGVLHQCHVLASEMVHFIHQMQYY
;
A
#
# COMPACT_ATOMS: atom_id res chain seq x y z
N ILE A 1 -29.87 -29.35 -21.68
CA ILE A 1 -28.86 -28.31 -21.94
C ILE A 1 -28.41 -27.69 -20.63
N ASP A 2 -29.34 -27.29 -19.75
CA ASP A 2 -29.01 -26.68 -18.45
C ASP A 2 -28.19 -27.57 -17.51
N ALA A 3 -28.48 -28.87 -17.45
CA ALA A 3 -27.69 -29.81 -16.64
C ALA A 3 -26.23 -29.91 -17.11
N ALA A 4 -26.00 -29.99 -18.43
CA ALA A 4 -24.66 -30.03 -19.01
C ALA A 4 -23.92 -28.71 -18.83
N TYR A 5 -24.61 -27.57 -18.93
CA TYR A 5 -24.06 -26.25 -18.64
C TYR A 5 -23.61 -26.13 -17.17
N PHE A 6 -24.46 -26.59 -16.24
CA PHE A 6 -24.16 -26.54 -14.81
C PHE A 6 -22.93 -27.40 -14.45
N GLU A 7 -22.88 -28.63 -14.98
CA GLU A 7 -21.76 -29.55 -14.74
C GLU A 7 -20.44 -28.99 -15.31
N THR A 8 -20.48 -28.46 -16.54
CA THR A 8 -19.30 -27.88 -17.20
C THR A 8 -18.82 -26.62 -16.48
N SER A 9 -19.74 -25.74 -16.05
CA SER A 9 -19.43 -24.52 -15.29
C SER A 9 -18.81 -24.85 -13.94
N LYS A 10 -19.38 -25.81 -13.21
CA LYS A 10 -18.82 -26.29 -11.94
C LYS A 10 -17.41 -26.85 -12.12
N TYR A 11 -17.20 -27.66 -13.16
CA TYR A 11 -15.88 -28.21 -13.46
C TYR A 11 -14.85 -27.11 -13.78
N LEU A 12 -15.21 -26.12 -14.60
CA LEU A 12 -14.36 -24.98 -14.92
C LEU A 12 -13.94 -24.22 -13.65
N LEU A 13 -14.91 -23.93 -12.78
CA LEU A 13 -14.69 -23.20 -11.53
C LEU A 13 -13.78 -24.00 -10.59
N ASP A 14 -13.99 -25.32 -10.49
CA ASP A 14 -13.11 -26.22 -9.73
C ASP A 14 -11.68 -26.22 -10.27
N VAL A 15 -11.50 -26.21 -11.60
CA VAL A 15 -10.18 -26.13 -12.22
C VAL A 15 -9.50 -24.79 -11.91
N LEU A 16 -10.21 -23.67 -12.05
CA LEU A 16 -9.68 -22.34 -11.75
C LEU A 16 -9.28 -22.19 -10.28
N ASN A 17 -10.10 -22.69 -9.36
CA ASN A 17 -9.80 -22.60 -7.93
C ASN A 17 -8.72 -23.58 -7.48
N LYS A 18 -8.75 -24.83 -7.93
CA LYS A 18 -7.84 -25.88 -7.44
C LYS A 18 -6.49 -25.89 -8.17
N LYS A 19 -6.47 -25.67 -9.48
CA LYS A 19 -5.22 -25.70 -10.27
C LYS A 19 -4.54 -24.35 -10.39
N TYR A 20 -5.32 -23.27 -10.42
CA TYR A 20 -4.81 -21.91 -10.64
C TYR A 20 -5.04 -20.98 -9.45
N ASN A 21 -5.49 -21.52 -8.30
CA ASN A 21 -5.57 -20.79 -7.02
C ASN A 21 -6.28 -19.42 -7.13
N LEU A 22 -7.31 -19.31 -7.98
CA LEU A 22 -7.97 -18.04 -8.30
C LEU A 22 -8.37 -17.22 -7.05
N LEU A 23 -8.90 -17.90 -6.01
CA LEU A 23 -9.28 -17.25 -4.75
C LEU A 23 -8.08 -16.65 -4.01
N GLU A 24 -6.92 -17.32 -4.03
CA GLU A 24 -5.69 -16.81 -3.44
C GLU A 24 -5.22 -15.54 -4.17
N HIS A 25 -5.33 -15.51 -5.50
CA HIS A 25 -5.04 -14.31 -6.29
C HIS A 25 -5.97 -13.16 -5.91
N MET A 26 -7.28 -13.39 -5.80
CA MET A 26 -8.23 -12.35 -5.34
C MET A 26 -7.91 -11.85 -3.93
N GLN A 27 -7.53 -12.76 -3.03
CA GLN A 27 -7.14 -12.42 -1.67
C GLN A 27 -5.84 -11.60 -1.63
N ALA A 28 -4.88 -11.91 -2.50
CA ALA A 28 -3.65 -11.14 -2.66
C ALA A 28 -3.93 -9.71 -3.13
N MET A 29 -4.80 -9.54 -4.13
CA MET A 29 -5.21 -8.22 -4.61
C MET A 29 -5.80 -7.37 -3.48
N ARG A 30 -6.63 -7.96 -2.61
CA ARG A 30 -7.18 -7.28 -1.43
C ARG A 30 -6.09 -6.95 -0.40
N ARG A 31 -5.17 -7.87 -0.12
CA ARG A 31 -4.12 -7.69 0.89
C ARG A 31 -3.11 -6.61 0.50
N TYR A 32 -2.65 -6.63 -0.75
CA TYR A 32 -1.52 -5.82 -1.20
C TYR A 32 -1.96 -4.56 -1.95
N LEU A 33 -2.83 -4.68 -2.97
CA LEU A 33 -3.25 -3.53 -3.78
C LEU A 33 -4.36 -2.69 -3.14
N LEU A 34 -5.16 -3.29 -2.25
CA LEU A 34 -6.16 -2.56 -1.43
C LEU A 34 -5.67 -2.31 0.00
N LEU A 35 -4.39 -2.55 0.27
CA LEU A 35 -3.73 -2.25 1.55
C LEU A 35 -4.39 -2.94 2.76
N GLY A 36 -5.03 -4.10 2.54
CA GLY A 36 -5.69 -4.86 3.60
C GLY A 36 -4.72 -5.51 4.61
N GLN A 37 -3.46 -5.73 4.23
CA GLN A 37 -2.43 -6.29 5.11
C GLN A 37 -1.63 -5.16 5.79
N GLY A 38 -2.17 -4.62 6.88
CA GLY A 38 -1.66 -3.40 7.50
C GLY A 38 -0.25 -3.49 8.09
N ASP A 39 0.15 -4.63 8.66
CA ASP A 39 1.51 -4.84 9.18
C ASP A 39 2.56 -4.78 8.07
N PHE A 40 2.28 -5.43 6.94
CA PHE A 40 3.10 -5.39 5.75
C PHE A 40 3.22 -3.97 5.20
N ILE A 41 2.10 -3.29 4.95
CA ILE A 41 2.11 -1.93 4.36
C ILE A 41 2.87 -0.95 5.25
N ARG A 42 2.64 -1.01 6.57
CA ARG A 42 3.33 -0.12 7.52
C ARG A 42 4.84 -0.35 7.52
N HIS A 43 5.28 -1.60 7.58
CA HIS A 43 6.70 -1.91 7.57
C HIS A 43 7.35 -1.56 6.22
N LEU A 44 6.66 -1.81 5.11
CA LEU A 44 7.09 -1.41 3.78
C LEU A 44 7.30 0.11 3.69
N MET A 45 6.37 0.92 4.21
CA MET A 45 6.49 2.37 4.24
C MET A 45 7.71 2.84 5.06
N ASP A 46 7.99 2.22 6.20
CA ASP A 46 9.15 2.55 7.03
C ASP A 46 10.47 2.31 6.28
N LEU A 47 10.58 1.20 5.54
CA LEU A 47 11.76 0.88 4.74
C LEU A 47 11.88 1.74 3.49
N LEU A 48 10.75 2.10 2.87
CA LEU A 48 10.72 2.91 1.64
C LEU A 48 10.95 4.40 1.89
N LYS A 49 10.59 4.94 3.06
CA LYS A 49 10.71 6.36 3.42
C LYS A 49 12.02 7.03 2.97
N PRO A 50 13.23 6.48 3.26
CA PRO A 50 14.48 7.14 2.88
C PRO A 50 14.71 7.21 1.37
N GLU A 51 14.22 6.23 0.61
CA GLU A 51 14.31 6.23 -0.85
C GLU A 51 13.25 7.16 -1.44
N LEU A 52 11.99 7.04 -1.01
CA LEU A 52 10.88 7.82 -1.56
C LEU A 52 10.95 9.32 -1.28
N ALA A 53 11.70 9.74 -0.25
CA ALA A 53 11.97 11.14 0.02
C ALA A 53 12.90 11.80 -1.02
N ARG A 54 13.60 11.01 -1.83
CA ARG A 54 14.49 11.53 -2.89
C ARG A 54 13.69 11.92 -4.14
N PRO A 55 14.27 12.73 -5.05
CA PRO A 55 13.66 13.03 -6.33
C PRO A 55 13.41 11.76 -7.14
N ALA A 56 12.27 11.70 -7.83
CA ALA A 56 11.84 10.52 -8.58
C ALA A 56 12.87 10.08 -9.65
N THR A 57 13.64 11.01 -10.20
CA THR A 57 14.70 10.75 -11.20
C THR A 57 15.87 9.91 -10.68
N THR A 58 16.04 9.81 -9.37
CA THR A 58 17.15 9.07 -8.73
C THR A 58 16.78 7.67 -8.28
N LEU A 59 15.51 7.29 -8.47
CA LEU A 59 14.98 6.02 -8.00
C LEU A 59 15.19 4.92 -9.01
N TYR A 60 15.64 3.78 -8.50
CA TYR A 60 15.80 2.58 -9.31
C TYR A 60 14.85 1.49 -8.82
N GLN A 61 14.08 0.93 -9.76
CA GLN A 61 13.08 -0.11 -9.48
C GLN A 61 13.68 -1.30 -8.73
N HIS A 62 14.87 -1.78 -9.12
CA HIS A 62 15.52 -2.92 -8.48
C HIS A 62 15.80 -2.72 -6.98
N ASN A 63 16.13 -1.51 -6.55
CA ASN A 63 16.34 -1.21 -5.13
C ASN A 63 15.02 -1.33 -4.36
N LEU A 64 13.93 -0.84 -4.95
CA LEU A 64 12.59 -0.90 -4.36
C LEU A 64 12.06 -2.34 -4.31
N THR A 65 12.34 -3.16 -5.32
CA THR A 65 12.05 -4.59 -5.31
C THR A 65 12.81 -5.30 -4.18
N GLY A 66 14.08 -4.98 -3.96
CA GLY A 66 14.83 -5.52 -2.81
C GLY A 66 14.26 -5.11 -1.45
N ILE A 67 13.75 -3.87 -1.33
CA ILE A 67 13.05 -3.40 -0.14
C ILE A 67 11.72 -4.15 0.05
N LEU A 68 10.95 -4.33 -1.04
CA LEU A 68 9.70 -5.09 -1.04
C LEU A 68 9.91 -6.51 -0.51
N GLU A 69 10.88 -7.24 -1.04
CA GLU A 69 11.20 -8.59 -0.56
C GLU A 69 11.59 -8.62 0.93
N THR A 70 12.33 -7.61 1.37
CA THR A 70 12.73 -7.47 2.78
C THR A 70 11.51 -7.25 3.66
N ALA A 71 10.57 -6.39 3.23
CA ALA A 71 9.32 -6.15 3.93
C ALA A 71 8.46 -7.42 4.02
N VAL A 72 8.39 -8.21 2.94
CA VAL A 72 7.68 -9.49 2.92
C VAL A 72 8.27 -10.45 3.96
N ARG A 73 9.60 -10.62 3.97
CA ARG A 73 10.29 -11.52 4.92
C ARG A 73 10.13 -11.09 6.39
N ALA A 74 10.03 -9.80 6.65
CA ALA A 74 9.94 -9.26 8.01
C ALA A 74 8.52 -9.23 8.59
N THR A 75 7.49 -9.55 7.81
CA THR A 75 6.08 -9.41 8.19
C THR A 75 5.32 -10.72 8.05
N ASN A 76 4.03 -10.76 8.40
CA ASN A 76 3.22 -11.97 8.22
C ASN A 76 2.99 -12.33 6.75
N ALA A 77 3.30 -11.44 5.81
CA ALA A 77 3.26 -11.71 4.38
C ALA A 77 4.18 -12.88 3.97
N GLN A 78 5.22 -13.20 4.75
CA GLN A 78 6.10 -14.35 4.51
C GLN A 78 5.37 -15.71 4.47
N PHE A 79 4.20 -15.81 5.11
CA PHE A 79 3.41 -17.04 5.18
C PHE A 79 2.45 -17.20 4.00
N ASP A 80 2.35 -16.20 3.12
CA ASP A 80 1.55 -16.29 1.90
C ASP A 80 2.22 -17.22 0.88
N ASN A 81 1.40 -17.73 -0.05
CA ASN A 81 1.88 -18.65 -1.08
C ASN A 81 3.01 -18.00 -1.91
N PRO A 82 4.17 -18.67 -2.07
CA PRO A 82 5.31 -18.12 -2.81
C PRO A 82 4.97 -17.76 -4.26
N GLU A 83 4.03 -18.47 -4.91
CA GLU A 83 3.59 -18.15 -6.27
C GLU A 83 2.82 -16.83 -6.35
N ILE A 84 2.16 -16.44 -5.25
CA ILE A 84 1.49 -15.14 -5.12
C ILE A 84 2.53 -14.05 -4.92
N LEU A 85 3.51 -14.28 -4.05
CA LEU A 85 4.55 -13.30 -3.72
C LEU A 85 5.46 -13.01 -4.92
N LYS A 86 5.78 -14.01 -5.76
CA LYS A 86 6.54 -13.82 -7.01
C LYS A 86 5.86 -12.90 -8.03
N ARG A 87 4.53 -12.72 -7.91
CA ARG A 87 3.74 -11.88 -8.81
C ARG A 87 3.59 -10.45 -8.29
N LEU A 88 3.92 -10.21 -7.02
CA LEU A 88 3.90 -8.88 -6.44
C LEU A 88 5.23 -8.18 -6.79
N ASP A 89 5.14 -7.07 -7.50
CA ASP A 89 6.32 -6.29 -7.91
C ASP A 89 6.09 -4.79 -7.67
N VAL A 90 7.16 -4.02 -7.79
CA VAL A 90 7.14 -2.57 -7.76
C VAL A 90 7.01 -2.03 -9.17
N ARG A 91 6.15 -1.04 -9.35
CA ARG A 91 6.00 -0.28 -10.59
C ARG A 91 6.26 1.19 -10.31
N LEU A 92 7.03 1.82 -11.20
CA LEU A 92 7.22 3.27 -11.22
C LEU A 92 6.29 3.89 -12.27
N LEU A 93 5.54 4.92 -11.87
CA LEU A 93 4.70 5.71 -12.74
C LEU A 93 5.53 6.74 -13.52
N GLU A 94 4.91 7.36 -14.53
CA GLU A 94 5.55 8.43 -15.30
C GLU A 94 5.93 9.60 -14.38
N VAL A 95 7.18 10.05 -14.52
CA VAL A 95 7.77 11.08 -13.67
C VAL A 95 7.50 12.46 -14.26
N SER A 96 6.92 13.35 -13.47
CA SER A 96 6.83 14.78 -13.76
C SER A 96 7.94 15.57 -13.05
N PRO A 97 8.37 16.72 -13.60
CA PRO A 97 9.38 17.55 -12.96
C PRO A 97 8.87 18.05 -11.60
N GLY A 98 9.64 17.75 -10.54
CA GLY A 98 9.28 18.08 -9.15
C GLY A 98 8.72 16.89 -8.35
N ASP A 99 8.46 15.75 -9.00
CA ASP A 99 7.96 14.57 -8.32
C ASP A 99 9.01 13.96 -7.38
N THR A 100 8.53 13.52 -6.22
CA THR A 100 9.30 12.69 -5.29
C THR A 100 8.96 11.22 -5.52
N GLY A 101 9.75 10.32 -4.94
CA GLY A 101 9.45 8.89 -5.02
C GLY A 101 8.06 8.50 -4.53
N TRP A 102 7.54 9.23 -3.55
CA TRP A 102 6.19 9.00 -3.05
C TRP A 102 5.09 9.16 -4.10
N ASP A 103 5.33 9.96 -5.13
CA ASP A 103 4.35 10.31 -6.15
C ASP A 103 4.34 9.30 -7.31
N VAL A 104 5.47 8.62 -7.51
CA VAL A 104 5.69 7.69 -8.63
C VAL A 104 5.70 6.21 -8.22
N PHE A 105 5.84 5.91 -6.93
CA PHE A 105 5.85 4.53 -6.43
C PHE A 105 4.45 3.89 -6.50
N SER A 106 4.40 2.65 -6.98
CA SER A 106 3.21 1.81 -6.96
C SER A 106 3.54 0.33 -6.77
N LEU A 107 2.62 -0.43 -6.18
CA LEU A 107 2.67 -1.89 -6.21
C LEU A 107 1.88 -2.40 -7.41
N ASP A 108 2.41 -3.40 -8.09
CA ASP A 108 1.77 -4.07 -9.22
C ASP A 108 1.65 -5.58 -8.96
N TYR A 109 0.64 -6.19 -9.55
CA TYR A 109 0.40 -7.62 -9.41
C TYR A 109 0.33 -8.28 -10.78
N HIS A 110 1.37 -9.05 -11.11
CA HIS A 110 1.53 -9.67 -12.41
C HIS A 110 0.62 -10.90 -12.57
N VAL A 111 -0.37 -10.76 -13.45
CA VAL A 111 -1.30 -11.85 -13.79
C VAL A 111 -1.01 -12.36 -15.19
N ASP A 112 -0.77 -13.67 -15.30
CA ASP A 112 -0.52 -14.36 -16.56
C ASP A 112 -1.40 -15.61 -16.68
N GLY A 113 -1.30 -16.29 -17.84
CA GLY A 113 -2.00 -17.53 -18.11
C GLY A 113 -3.53 -17.39 -18.05
N PRO A 114 -4.24 -18.43 -17.58
CA PRO A 114 -5.71 -18.46 -17.61
C PRO A 114 -6.36 -17.48 -16.63
N ILE A 115 -5.64 -17.06 -15.57
CA ILE A 115 -6.17 -16.15 -14.56
C ILE A 115 -6.26 -14.71 -15.13
N ALA A 116 -5.39 -14.36 -16.09
CA ALA A 116 -5.44 -13.08 -16.79
C ALA A 116 -6.74 -12.88 -17.59
N THR A 117 -7.51 -13.95 -17.87
CA THR A 117 -8.84 -13.82 -18.48
C THR A 117 -9.84 -13.15 -17.54
N MET A 118 -9.68 -13.32 -16.23
CA MET A 118 -10.52 -12.67 -15.20
C MET A 118 -9.93 -11.34 -14.74
N PHE A 119 -8.61 -11.25 -14.64
CA PHE A 119 -7.91 -10.00 -14.32
C PHE A 119 -7.45 -9.31 -15.60
N THR A 120 -8.41 -8.74 -16.31
CA THR A 120 -8.15 -8.01 -17.55
C THR A 120 -7.30 -6.76 -17.28
N ARG A 121 -6.65 -6.25 -18.33
CA ARG A 121 -5.88 -4.99 -18.26
C ARG A 121 -6.72 -3.82 -17.75
N GLU A 122 -7.99 -3.79 -18.11
CA GLU A 122 -8.94 -2.77 -17.64
C GLU A 122 -9.15 -2.89 -16.13
N CYS A 123 -9.41 -4.10 -15.63
CA CYS A 123 -9.55 -4.38 -14.20
C CYS A 123 -8.30 -3.95 -13.40
N MET A 124 -7.12 -4.31 -13.89
CA MET A 124 -5.85 -3.93 -13.25
C MET A 124 -5.63 -2.42 -13.26
N SER A 125 -6.07 -1.71 -14.30
CA SER A 125 -6.01 -0.25 -14.35
C SER A 125 -6.89 0.40 -13.26
N HIS A 126 -8.03 -0.20 -12.92
CA HIS A 126 -8.86 0.26 -11.80
C HIS A 126 -8.20 -0.01 -10.46
N TYR A 127 -7.61 -1.20 -10.26
CA TYR A 127 -6.84 -1.49 -9.05
C TYR A 127 -5.68 -0.51 -8.84
N LEU A 128 -4.95 -0.17 -9.91
CA LEU A 128 -3.86 0.81 -9.84
C LEU A 128 -4.36 2.20 -9.39
N ARG A 129 -5.51 2.65 -9.92
CA ARG A 129 -6.11 3.93 -9.51
C ARG A 129 -6.52 3.92 -8.04
N VAL A 130 -7.14 2.83 -7.59
CA VAL A 130 -7.53 2.65 -6.19
C VAL A 130 -6.30 2.60 -5.29
N PHE A 131 -5.29 1.83 -5.66
CA PHE A 131 -4.02 1.75 -4.93
C PHE A 131 -3.40 3.15 -4.77
N ASN A 132 -3.27 3.93 -5.84
CA ASN A 132 -2.65 5.25 -5.79
C ASN A 132 -3.42 6.22 -4.87
N PHE A 133 -4.76 6.13 -4.84
CA PHE A 133 -5.58 6.89 -3.91
C PHE A 133 -5.32 6.45 -2.45
N LEU A 134 -5.39 5.16 -2.17
CA LEU A 134 -5.18 4.59 -0.84
C LEU A 134 -3.74 4.85 -0.33
N TRP A 135 -2.75 4.76 -1.21
CA TRP A 135 -1.35 5.04 -0.92
C TRP A 135 -1.13 6.49 -0.50
N ARG A 136 -1.77 7.45 -1.17
CA ARG A 136 -1.74 8.87 -0.76
C ARG A 136 -2.40 9.08 0.59
N ALA A 137 -3.55 8.45 0.83
CA ALA A 137 -4.22 8.51 2.14
C ALA A 137 -3.33 7.92 3.25
N LYS A 138 -2.68 6.77 3.00
CA LYS A 138 -1.73 6.16 3.95
C LYS A 138 -0.47 7.00 4.15
N ARG A 139 0.06 7.64 3.11
CA ARG A 139 1.17 8.61 3.24
C ARG A 139 0.80 9.75 4.18
N MET A 140 -0.40 10.33 4.05
CA MET A 140 -0.86 11.41 4.93
C MET A 140 -0.94 10.94 6.39
N GLU A 141 -1.54 9.79 6.65
CA GLU A 141 -1.61 9.19 8.00
C GLU A 141 -0.21 8.96 8.58
N TYR A 142 0.70 8.43 7.76
CA TYR A 142 2.07 8.14 8.16
C TYR A 142 2.84 9.40 8.54
N ILE A 143 2.80 10.44 7.70
CA ILE A 143 3.47 11.72 7.96
C ILE A 143 2.88 12.38 9.20
N LEU A 144 1.55 12.36 9.35
CA LEU A 144 0.89 12.98 10.49
C LEU A 144 1.23 12.27 11.81
N THR A 145 1.38 10.95 11.77
CA THR A 145 1.89 10.17 12.90
C THR A 145 3.30 10.60 13.29
N ASP A 146 4.17 10.90 12.31
CA ASP A 146 5.54 11.36 12.54
C ASP A 146 5.57 12.77 13.15
N ILE A 147 4.75 13.69 12.61
CA ILE A 147 4.57 15.05 13.13
C ILE A 147 4.07 15.00 14.58
N TRP A 148 3.09 14.15 14.88
CA TRP A 148 2.57 13.99 16.24
C TRP A 148 3.65 13.52 17.21
N LYS A 149 4.44 12.51 16.83
CA LYS A 149 5.56 12.01 17.65
C LYS A 149 6.60 13.10 17.90
N ALA A 150 6.97 13.85 16.85
CA ALA A 150 7.91 14.96 16.96
C ALA A 150 7.38 16.06 17.89
N HIS A 151 6.09 16.43 17.76
CA HIS A 151 5.44 17.41 18.61
C HIS A 151 5.44 16.99 20.08
N MET A 152 5.07 15.75 20.39
CA MET A 152 5.11 15.20 21.76
C MET A 152 6.52 15.20 22.36
N CYS A 153 7.54 14.96 21.55
CA CYS A 153 8.93 15.02 21.99
C CYS A 153 9.36 16.47 22.27
N ASN A 154 9.09 17.37 21.33
CA ASN A 154 9.44 18.79 21.43
C ASN A 154 8.72 19.48 22.59
N ALA A 155 7.45 19.15 22.84
CA ALA A 155 6.71 19.69 23.97
C ALA A 155 7.34 19.34 25.33
N LYS A 156 7.99 18.18 25.45
CA LYS A 156 8.73 17.81 26.67
C LYS A 156 10.01 18.63 26.84
N LEU A 157 10.74 18.88 25.75
CA LEU A 157 11.99 19.65 25.76
C LEU A 157 11.76 21.14 26.00
N LEU A 158 10.68 21.68 25.45
CA LEU A 158 10.33 23.10 25.49
C LEU A 158 9.47 23.47 26.72
N LYS A 159 9.26 22.54 27.65
CA LYS A 159 8.41 22.73 28.84
C LYS A 159 8.82 23.94 29.69
N ASN A 160 10.10 24.33 29.64
CA ASN A 160 10.65 25.43 30.44
C ASN A 160 10.48 26.81 29.77
N MET A 161 10.02 26.87 28.51
CA MET A 161 9.77 28.12 27.78
C MET A 161 8.28 28.41 27.74
N SER A 162 7.78 29.17 28.72
CA SER A 162 6.36 29.54 28.85
C SER A 162 5.82 30.32 27.64
N GLU A 163 6.67 31.09 26.97
CA GLU A 163 6.38 31.90 25.77
C GLU A 163 5.91 31.05 24.58
N LEU A 164 6.41 29.81 24.46
CA LEU A 164 6.10 28.90 23.35
C LEU A 164 4.87 28.01 23.63
N SER A 165 4.34 28.03 24.85
CA SER A 165 3.23 27.16 25.27
C SER A 165 1.97 27.38 24.42
N GLY A 166 1.63 28.64 24.13
CA GLY A 166 0.45 28.97 23.30
C GLY A 166 0.58 28.48 21.86
N VAL A 167 1.76 28.63 21.26
CA VAL A 167 2.05 28.16 19.89
C VAL A 167 1.99 26.63 19.82
N LEU A 168 2.61 25.94 20.79
CA LEU A 168 2.59 24.48 20.87
C LEU A 168 1.17 23.94 21.01
N HIS A 169 0.32 24.62 21.80
CA HIS A 169 -1.09 24.26 21.95
C HIS A 169 -1.86 24.40 20.63
N GLN A 170 -1.70 25.52 19.91
CA GLN A 170 -2.34 25.72 18.61
C GLN A 170 -1.91 24.67 17.58
N CYS A 171 -0.62 24.36 17.50
CA CYS A 171 -0.12 23.28 16.64
C CYS A 171 -0.72 21.91 17.01
N HIS A 172 -0.91 21.65 18.30
CA HIS A 172 -1.50 20.41 18.78
C HIS A 172 -2.97 20.26 18.37
N VAL A 173 -3.75 21.33 18.50
CA VAL A 173 -5.17 21.35 18.09
C VAL A 173 -5.29 21.08 16.59
N LEU A 174 -4.53 21.80 15.76
CA LEU A 174 -4.54 21.59 14.31
C LEU A 174 -4.14 20.17 13.92
N ALA A 175 -3.08 19.62 14.52
CA ALA A 175 -2.66 18.25 14.26
C ALA A 175 -3.75 17.24 14.67
N SER A 176 -4.39 17.45 15.82
CA SER A 176 -5.48 16.61 16.30
C SER A 176 -6.68 16.62 15.35
N GLU A 177 -7.06 17.78 14.82
CA GLU A 177 -8.13 17.90 13.82
C GLU A 177 -7.81 17.15 12.53
N MET A 178 -6.58 17.29 12.02
CA MET A 178 -6.13 16.54 10.84
C MET A 178 -6.12 15.03 11.10
N VAL A 179 -5.71 14.59 12.29
CA VAL A 179 -5.69 13.16 12.67
C VAL A 179 -7.11 12.64 12.74
N HIS A 180 -8.01 13.40 13.36
CA HIS A 180 -9.41 13.05 13.45
C HIS A 180 -10.04 12.93 12.06
N PHE A 181 -9.82 13.89 11.17
CA PHE A 181 -10.32 13.84 9.79
C PHE A 181 -9.85 12.59 9.05
N ILE A 182 -8.55 12.25 9.12
CA ILE A 182 -8.00 11.04 8.47
C ILE A 182 -8.64 9.79 9.05
N HIS A 183 -8.76 9.69 10.38
CA HIS A 183 -9.40 8.53 11.01
C HIS A 183 -10.87 8.41 10.59
N GLN A 184 -11.65 9.50 10.58
CA GLN A 184 -13.02 9.45 10.11
C GLN A 184 -13.07 8.96 8.65
N MET A 185 -12.27 9.52 7.75
CA MET A 185 -12.24 9.11 6.34
C MET A 185 -11.78 7.67 6.10
N GLN A 186 -10.97 7.09 6.98
CA GLN A 186 -10.46 5.72 6.84
C GLN A 186 -11.36 4.65 7.46
N TYR A 187 -12.16 5.01 8.47
CA TYR A 187 -13.00 4.07 9.23
C TYR A 187 -14.51 4.16 8.87
N TYR A 188 -14.90 5.09 7.99
CA TYR A 188 -16.21 5.14 7.33
C TYR A 188 -16.22 4.31 6.04
#